data_AF-A0A7G8PHR2-F1
#
_entry.id   AF-A0A7G8PHR2-F1
#
_cell.length_a   1.000
_cell.length_b   1.000
_cell.length_c   1.000
_cell.angle_alpha   90.00
_cell.angle_beta   90.00
_cell.angle_gamma   90.00
#
_symmetry.space_group_name_H-M   'P 1'
#
loop_
_entity.id
_entity.type
_entity.pdbx_description
1 polymer ?
#
loop_
_entity_poly.entity_id
_entity_poly.type
_entity_poly.pdbx_seq_one_letter_code
_entity_poly.pdbx_strand_id
1 'polypeptide(L)'
;MRQRVAAEFDAPASGTEPVGFMRRYTVHARRVVVTADSLRTPQLLYAFGIRPCAFGRYFNEHFQMFAPIVLDDVLTDGGADGPVTDGDSATVRVPFRDDRQFQGQLLSLMGGPLI
;
A
#
# COMPACT_ATOMS: atom_id res chain seq x y z
N MET A 1 26.77 14.20 -26.09
CA MET A 1 25.70 13.17 -26.16
C MET A 1 24.52 13.65 -25.31
N ARG A 2 23.43 14.12 -25.91
CA ARG A 2 22.25 14.65 -25.17
C ARG A 2 21.30 13.48 -24.92
N GLN A 3 21.19 12.99 -23.69
CA GLN A 3 20.20 11.96 -23.36
C GLN A 3 18.80 12.55 -23.53
N ARG A 4 18.03 11.97 -24.46
CA ARG A 4 16.60 12.25 -24.62
C ARG A 4 15.87 11.40 -23.59
N VAL A 5 15.53 11.99 -22.45
CA VAL A 5 14.58 11.35 -21.53
C VAL A 5 13.20 11.78 -21.98
N ALA A 6 12.51 10.92 -22.74
CA ALA A 6 11.08 11.05 -22.92
C ALA A 6 10.44 10.58 -21.61
N ALA A 7 10.20 11.52 -20.70
CA ALA A 7 9.46 11.23 -19.49
C ALA A 7 7.97 11.31 -19.80
N GLU A 8 7.28 10.20 -19.60
CA GLU A 8 5.83 10.09 -19.72
C GLU A 8 5.26 10.57 -18.38
N PHE A 9 4.60 11.73 -18.40
CA PHE A 9 4.00 12.31 -17.20
C PHE A 9 2.50 12.41 -17.40
N ASP A 10 1.73 11.87 -16.45
CA ASP A 10 0.36 12.32 -16.22
C ASP A 10 0.44 13.69 -15.55
N ALA A 11 0.29 14.75 -16.34
CA ALA A 11 -0.12 16.01 -15.78
C ALA A 11 -1.63 15.90 -15.51
N PRO A 12 -2.12 16.00 -14.26
CA PRO A 12 -3.54 16.21 -14.06
C PRO A 12 -3.91 17.50 -14.81
N ALA A 13 -4.81 17.39 -15.77
CA ALA A 13 -5.45 18.58 -16.33
C ALA A 13 -6.04 19.34 -15.14
N SER A 14 -5.65 20.60 -14.97
CA SER A 14 -6.30 21.49 -14.01
C SER A 14 -7.75 21.68 -14.51
N GLY A 15 -8.65 20.83 -14.04
CA GLY A 15 -10.03 20.81 -14.49
C GLY A 15 -10.67 19.47 -14.19
N THR A 16 -11.71 19.50 -13.37
CA THR A 16 -12.60 18.38 -13.08
C THR A 16 -13.34 17.96 -14.34
N GLU A 17 -12.75 17.10 -15.17
CA GLU A 17 -13.36 16.47 -16.35
C GLU A 17 -12.69 15.10 -16.59
N PRO A 18 -13.35 14.14 -17.26
CA PRO A 18 -13.12 12.71 -17.07
C PRO A 18 -11.73 12.24 -17.49
N VAL A 19 -11.20 11.30 -16.72
CA VAL A 19 -9.92 10.61 -16.93
C VAL A 19 -9.99 9.81 -18.23
N GLY A 20 -9.58 10.44 -19.33
CA GLY A 20 -9.58 9.79 -20.63
C GLY A 20 -8.83 10.62 -21.65
N PHE A 21 -7.52 10.38 -21.79
CA PHE A 21 -6.76 10.31 -23.04
C PHE A 21 -5.27 10.18 -22.70
N MET A 22 -4.65 9.07 -23.08
CA MET A 22 -3.19 8.91 -22.99
C MET A 22 -2.55 9.84 -24.04
N ARG A 23 -2.11 11.02 -23.63
CA ARG A 23 -1.44 11.99 -24.52
C ARG A 23 0.06 11.96 -24.28
N ARG A 24 0.83 11.84 -25.37
CA ARG A 24 2.29 11.80 -25.31
C ARG A 24 2.87 13.18 -25.57
N TYR A 25 3.76 13.62 -24.69
CA TYR A 25 4.47 14.89 -24.81
C TYR A 25 5.98 14.66 -24.73
N THR A 26 6.75 15.54 -25.37
CA THR A 26 8.21 15.57 -25.23
C THR A 26 8.60 16.77 -24.39
N VAL A 27 9.34 16.53 -23.31
CA VAL A 27 9.84 17.58 -22.40
C VAL A 27 11.36 17.62 -22.49
N HIS A 28 11.92 18.83 -22.63
CA HIS A 28 13.37 19.05 -22.62
C HIS A 28 13.82 19.60 -21.26
N ALA A 29 14.82 18.96 -20.65
CA ALA A 29 15.38 19.39 -19.37
C ALA A 29 16.91 19.20 -19.33
N ARG A 30 17.60 19.99 -18.50
CA ARG A 30 19.04 19.83 -18.24
C ARG A 30 19.35 18.64 -17.32
N ARG A 31 18.40 18.30 -16.45
CA ARG A 31 18.45 17.19 -15.49
C ARG A 31 17.05 16.59 -15.36
N VAL A 32 16.99 15.29 -15.09
CA VAL A 32 15.74 14.58 -14.81
C VAL A 32 15.87 13.85 -13.49
N VAL A 33 14.85 13.98 -12.64
CA VAL A 33 14.70 13.23 -11.40
C VAL A 33 13.53 12.28 -11.59
N VAL A 34 13.71 10.99 -11.24
CA VAL A 34 12.67 9.97 -11.39
C VAL A 34 12.10 9.65 -10.01
N THR A 35 10.78 9.82 -9.85
CA THR A 35 10.06 9.63 -8.58
C THR A 35 8.75 8.87 -8.81
N ALA A 36 8.80 7.73 -9.50
CA ALA A 36 7.63 7.00 -9.95
C ALA A 36 7.06 5.98 -8.94
N ASP A 37 7.67 5.84 -7.75
CA ASP A 37 7.55 4.79 -6.72
C ASP A 37 8.62 3.68 -6.78
N SER A 38 8.63 2.82 -5.75
CA SER A 38 9.63 1.75 -5.54
C SER A 38 9.62 0.65 -6.58
N LEU A 39 8.51 0.47 -7.33
CA LEU A 39 8.38 -0.51 -8.41
C LEU A 39 8.61 0.13 -9.78
N ARG A 40 7.99 1.28 -10.04
CA ARG A 40 8.03 1.92 -11.36
C ARG A 40 9.33 2.68 -11.63
N THR A 41 9.99 3.21 -10.60
CA THR A 41 11.32 3.86 -10.77
C THR A 41 12.37 2.87 -11.32
N PRO A 42 12.59 1.69 -10.72
CA PRO A 42 13.55 0.74 -11.28
C PRO A 42 13.11 0.19 -12.65
N GLN A 43 11.80 0.01 -12.90
CA GLN A 43 11.29 -0.40 -14.21
C GLN A 43 11.62 0.63 -15.31
N LEU A 44 11.33 1.91 -15.04
CA LEU A 44 11.61 3.01 -15.96
C LEU A 44 13.12 3.11 -16.23
N LEU A 45 13.94 3.12 -15.20
CA LEU A 45 15.40 3.20 -15.34
C LEU A 45 15.97 2.00 -16.12
N TYR A 46 15.44 0.79 -15.88
CA TYR A 46 15.82 -0.43 -16.62
C TYR A 46 15.50 -0.32 -18.12
N ALA A 47 14.31 0.19 -18.47
CA ALA A 47 13.89 0.44 -19.84
C ALA A 47 14.78 1.47 -20.55
N PHE A 48 15.31 2.45 -19.78
CA PHE A 48 16.29 3.43 -20.25
C PHE A 48 17.75 2.95 -20.19
N GLY A 49 18.00 1.68 -19.88
CA GLY A 49 19.34 1.08 -19.88
C GLY A 49 20.20 1.39 -18.65
N ILE A 50 19.64 2.08 -17.64
CA ILE A 50 20.32 2.36 -16.37
C ILE A 50 20.09 1.14 -15.46
N ARG A 51 21.14 0.34 -15.22
CA ARG A 51 21.03 -0.96 -14.54
C ARG A 51 22.04 -1.16 -13.40
N PRO A 52 21.92 -0.42 -12.28
CA PRO A 52 22.71 -0.68 -11.08
C PRO A 52 22.50 -2.10 -10.56
N CYS A 53 23.52 -2.68 -9.95
CA CYS A 53 23.47 -4.03 -9.38
C CYS A 53 22.38 -4.20 -8.29
N ALA A 54 21.94 -3.12 -7.65
CA ALA A 54 20.91 -3.14 -6.62
C ALA A 54 19.48 -3.23 -7.17
N PHE A 55 19.24 -3.05 -8.48
CA PHE A 55 17.87 -3.08 -9.01
C PHE A 55 17.25 -4.47 -8.89
N GLY A 56 16.02 -4.51 -8.34
CA GLY A 56 15.28 -5.75 -8.11
C GLY A 56 15.84 -6.62 -6.98
N ARG A 57 16.85 -6.13 -6.24
CA ARG A 57 17.43 -6.77 -5.06
C ARG A 57 17.16 -5.81 -3.90
N TYR A 58 16.78 -6.32 -2.72
CA TYR A 58 16.40 -5.47 -1.56
C TYR A 58 15.04 -4.78 -1.66
N PHE A 59 14.11 -5.30 -2.47
CA PHE A 59 12.71 -4.93 -2.32
C PHE A 59 12.21 -5.44 -0.97
N ASN A 60 11.75 -4.53 -0.13
CA ASN A 60 11.18 -4.85 1.17
C ASN A 60 9.68 -4.60 1.09
N GLU A 61 8.91 -5.56 1.60
CA GLU A 61 7.48 -5.43 1.82
C GLU A 61 7.13 -6.15 3.12
N HIS A 62 6.06 -5.73 3.77
CA HIS A 62 5.54 -6.42 4.93
C HIS A 62 4.72 -7.62 4.48
N PHE A 63 5.13 -8.81 4.88
CA PHE A 63 4.29 -9.99 4.72
C PHE A 63 3.08 -9.86 5.65
N GLN A 64 1.87 -9.79 5.07
CA GLN A 64 0.63 -9.62 5.80
C GLN A 64 -0.25 -10.88 5.64
N MET A 65 -0.73 -11.41 6.76
CA MET A 65 -1.75 -12.46 6.81
C MET A 65 -3.01 -11.91 7.49
N PHE A 66 -4.17 -12.30 7.00
CA PHE A 66 -5.46 -11.97 7.58
C PHE A 66 -6.35 -13.20 7.59
N ALA A 67 -7.06 -13.43 8.71
CA ALA A 67 -8.06 -14.47 8.84
C ALA A 67 -9.23 -13.93 9.66
N PRO A 68 -10.48 -14.20 9.26
CA PRO A 68 -11.62 -14.00 10.14
C PRO A 68 -11.56 -14.98 11.30
N ILE A 69 -11.94 -14.53 12.49
CA ILE A 69 -12.08 -15.36 13.68
C ILE A 69 -13.48 -15.18 14.27
N VAL A 70 -14.04 -16.25 14.81
CA VAL A 70 -15.25 -16.21 15.62
C VAL A 70 -14.82 -16.31 17.09
N LEU A 71 -15.32 -15.40 17.92
CA LEU A 71 -15.11 -15.46 19.36
C LEU A 71 -16.12 -16.43 19.96
N ASP A 72 -15.66 -17.27 20.88
CA ASP A 72 -16.54 -18.15 21.67
C ASP A 72 -17.41 -17.31 22.61
N ASP A 73 -18.68 -17.71 22.78
CA ASP A 73 -19.65 -17.03 23.63
C ASP A 73 -19.14 -16.88 25.07
N VAL A 74 -18.36 -17.85 25.58
CA VAL A 74 -17.74 -17.79 26.93
C VAL A 74 -16.76 -16.61 27.08
N LEU A 75 -16.16 -16.16 25.98
CA LEU A 75 -15.28 -14.99 25.97
C LEU A 75 -16.07 -13.67 25.84
N THR A 76 -17.37 -13.75 25.56
CA THR A 76 -18.30 -12.62 25.48
C THR A 76 -19.15 -12.46 26.76
N ASP A 77 -19.26 -13.49 27.59
CA ASP A 77 -20.03 -13.52 28.85
C ASP A 77 -19.44 -12.64 29.97
N GLY A 78 -18.29 -11.99 29.74
CA GLY A 78 -17.59 -11.12 30.69
C GLY A 78 -18.20 -9.72 30.91
N GLY A 79 -19.48 -9.52 30.59
CA GLY A 79 -20.24 -8.31 30.97
C GLY A 79 -20.27 -7.19 29.92
N ALA A 80 -20.86 -7.47 28.75
CA ALA A 80 -21.38 -6.43 27.86
C ALA A 80 -22.89 -6.65 27.61
N ASP A 81 -23.70 -6.59 28.67
CA ASP A 81 -25.17 -6.49 28.58
C ASP A 81 -25.59 -5.08 28.11
N GLY A 82 -25.12 -4.66 26.94
CA GLY A 82 -25.44 -3.37 26.33
C GLY A 82 -25.40 -3.46 24.81
N PRO A 83 -26.20 -2.66 24.08
CA PRO A 83 -26.13 -2.63 22.63
C PRO A 83 -24.71 -2.26 22.19
N VAL A 84 -24.14 -3.05 21.28
CA VAL A 84 -22.86 -2.73 20.62
C VAL A 84 -23.03 -1.37 19.95
N THR A 85 -22.43 -0.33 20.51
CA THR A 85 -22.46 1.00 19.91
C THR A 85 -21.45 1.07 18.77
N ASP A 86 -21.82 1.78 17.70
CA ASP A 86 -21.12 1.93 16.41
C ASP A 86 -19.72 2.61 16.48
N GLY A 87 -19.10 2.63 17.66
CA GLY A 87 -17.83 3.31 17.98
C GLY A 87 -16.74 2.42 18.57
N ASP A 88 -17.03 1.21 19.05
CA ASP A 88 -16.06 0.33 19.73
C ASP A 88 -15.26 -0.56 18.77
N SER A 89 -14.68 0.02 17.71
CA SER A 89 -13.77 -0.70 16.82
C SER A 89 -12.49 -1.02 17.61
N ALA A 90 -12.56 -2.06 18.43
CA ALA A 90 -11.50 -2.46 19.32
C ALA A 90 -10.40 -3.11 18.49
N THR A 91 -9.22 -2.54 18.58
CA THR A 91 -8.01 -3.13 18.01
C THR A 91 -7.16 -3.67 19.16
N VAL A 92 -6.99 -4.99 19.20
CA VAL A 92 -6.08 -5.62 20.16
C VAL A 92 -4.78 -5.91 19.42
N ARG A 93 -3.73 -5.15 19.73
CA ARG A 93 -2.40 -5.36 19.15
C ARG A 93 -1.66 -6.46 19.90
N VAL A 94 -1.22 -7.47 19.16
CA VAL A 94 -0.29 -8.49 19.67
C VAL A 94 1.13 -7.99 19.43
N PRO A 95 1.94 -7.74 20.48
CA PRO A 95 3.28 -7.19 20.32
C PRO A 95 4.20 -8.19 19.62
N PHE A 96 5.21 -7.65 18.94
CA PHE A 96 6.31 -8.45 18.41
C PHE A 96 7.08 -9.13 19.55
N ARG A 97 7.53 -10.37 19.34
CA ARG A 97 8.44 -11.07 20.23
C ARG A 97 9.48 -11.82 19.41
N ASP A 98 10.71 -11.95 19.91
CA ASP A 98 11.77 -12.63 19.17
C ASP A 98 11.47 -14.14 18.94
N ASP A 99 10.69 -14.76 19.84
CA ASP A 99 10.20 -16.14 19.72
C ASP A 99 8.94 -16.27 18.83
N ARG A 100 8.35 -15.14 18.42
CA ARG A 100 7.20 -15.06 17.50
C ARG A 100 7.39 -13.88 16.54
N GLN A 101 8.00 -14.14 15.40
CA GLN A 101 8.42 -13.15 14.40
C GLN A 101 7.30 -12.37 13.69
N PHE A 102 6.06 -12.41 14.20
CA PHE A 102 4.92 -11.70 13.64
C PHE A 102 4.30 -10.80 14.70
N GLN A 103 4.27 -9.50 14.41
CA GLN A 103 3.36 -8.58 15.06
C GLN A 103 1.96 -8.76 14.45
N GLY A 104 0.93 -8.84 15.31
CA GLY A 104 -0.43 -9.05 14.87
C GLY A 104 -1.38 -7.99 15.41
N GLN A 105 -2.58 -7.96 14.85
CA GLN A 105 -3.69 -7.19 15.39
C GLN A 105 -4.98 -7.96 15.17
N LEU A 106 -5.81 -8.04 16.21
CA LEU A 106 -7.21 -8.37 16.07
C LEU A 106 -7.97 -7.08 15.86
N LEU A 107 -8.73 -7.02 14.78
CA LEU A 107 -9.65 -5.93 14.50
C LEU A 107 -11.05 -6.47 14.69
N SER A 108 -11.79 -5.91 15.65
CA SER A 108 -13.24 -6.12 15.70
C SER A 108 -13.86 -5.41 14.49
N LEU A 109 -14.43 -6.19 13.58
CA LEU A 109 -15.22 -5.65 12.47
C LEU A 109 -16.60 -5.31 13.04
N MET A 110 -16.99 -4.05 12.94
CA MET A 110 -18.30 -3.60 13.39
C MET A 110 -19.43 -4.33 12.66
N GLY A 111 -20.21 -5.09 13.44
CA GLY A 111 -21.66 -5.26 13.26
C GLY A 111 -22.19 -5.86 11.96
N GLY A 112 -21.48 -6.75 11.27
CA GLY A 112 -22.02 -7.46 10.11
C GLY A 112 -21.66 -8.94 10.09
N PRO A 113 -22.58 -9.86 9.72
CA PRO A 113 -22.26 -11.27 9.64
C PRO A 113 -21.20 -11.52 8.58
N LEU A 114 -20.15 -12.23 8.95
CA LEU A 114 -19.35 -12.97 7.98
C LEU A 114 -20.17 -14.23 7.68
N ILE A 115 -20.81 -14.23 6.50
CA ILE A 115 -21.53 -15.35 5.84
C ILE A 115 -21.42 -16.72 6.49
#